data_AF-A0A831PK71-F1
#
_entry.id   AF-A0A831PK71-F1
#
_cell.length_a   1.000
_cell.length_b   1.000
_cell.length_c   1.000
_cell.angle_alpha   90.00
_cell.angle_beta   90.00
_cell.angle_gamma   90.00
#
_symmetry.space_group_name_H-M   'P 1'
#
loop_
_entity.id
_entity.type
_entity.pdbx_description
1 polymer ?
#
loop_
_entity_poly.entity_id
_entity_poly.type
_entity_poly.pdbx_seq_one_letter_code
_entity_poly.pdbx_strand_id
1 'polypeptide(L)' 'MDKNKLLELWHAFTDIPIDNEECIDVDFYIRKKGTDRFAIWHWFDKSFPNGIHEMLYNRIPKTDYP' A
#
# COMPACT_ATOMS: atom_id res chain seq x y z
N MET A 1 14.04 5.63 2.75
CA MET A 1 13.79 4.26 2.23
C MET A 1 14.02 4.29 0.72
N ASP A 2 14.61 3.24 0.14
CA ASP A 2 14.77 3.14 -1.31
C ASP A 2 13.39 3.08 -2.00
N LYS A 3 13.22 3.76 -3.15
CA LYS A 3 11.96 3.78 -3.91
C LYS A 3 11.55 2.37 -4.37
N ASN A 4 12.49 1.52 -4.75
CA ASN A 4 12.22 0.15 -5.17
C ASN A 4 11.73 -0.70 -4.00
N LYS A 5 12.32 -0.53 -2.81
CA LYS A 5 11.88 -1.24 -1.60
C LYS A 5 10.48 -0.80 -1.14
N LEU A 6 10.16 0.48 -1.28
CA LEU A 6 8.82 0.99 -0.99
C LEU A 6 7.78 0.46 -1.99
N LEU A 7 8.16 0.27 -3.26
CA LEU A 7 7.32 -0.34 -4.28
C LEU A 7 7.09 -1.84 -4.02
N GLU A 8 8.12 -2.60 -3.64
CA GLU A 8 7.97 -4.02 -3.25
C GLU A 8 7.01 -4.16 -2.06
N LEU A 9 7.13 -3.28 -1.06
CA LEU A 9 6.20 -3.23 0.06
C LEU A 9 4.77 -2.90 -0.39
N TRP A 10 4.60 -1.99 -1.35
CA TRP A 10 3.29 -1.68 -1.91
C TRP A 10 2.65 -2.89 -2.59
N HIS A 11 3.40 -3.60 -3.44
CA HIS A 11 2.89 -4.83 -4.07
C HIS A 11 2.55 -5.91 -3.04
N ALA A 12 3.40 -6.11 -2.03
CA ALA A 12 3.09 -7.05 -0.96
C ALA A 12 1.82 -6.64 -0.19
N PHE A 13 1.58 -5.34 -0.01
CA PHE A 13 0.39 -4.81 0.67
C PHE A 13 -0.90 -5.06 -0.10
N THR A 14 -0.89 -4.98 -1.44
CA THR A 14 -2.10 -5.22 -2.25
C THR A 14 -2.61 -6.66 -2.18
N ASP A 15 -1.74 -7.61 -1.81
CA ASP A 15 -2.09 -9.02 -1.62
C ASP A 15 -2.46 -9.37 -0.16
N ILE A 16 -2.44 -8.40 0.76
CA ILE A 16 -2.75 -8.66 2.17
C ILE A 16 -4.26 -8.87 2.35
N PRO A 17 -4.67 -9.99 2.99
CA PRO A 17 -6.08 -10.20 3.30
C PRO A 17 -6.56 -9.14 4.30
N ILE A 18 -7.78 -8.67 4.08
CA ILE A 18 -8.49 -7.76 4.98
C ILE A 18 -9.74 -8.42 5.55
N ASP A 19 -10.17 -7.96 6.72
CA ASP A 19 -11.43 -8.35 7.33
C ASP A 19 -12.61 -7.49 6.83
N ASN A 20 -13.79 -7.72 7.41
CA ASN A 20 -15.02 -7.00 7.08
C ASN A 20 -15.00 -5.53 7.55
N GLU A 21 -14.05 -5.13 8.40
CA GLU A 21 -13.86 -3.76 8.90
C GLU A 21 -12.74 -3.04 8.13
N GLU A 22 -12.32 -3.58 6.98
CA GLU A 22 -11.23 -3.06 6.16
C GLU A 22 -9.89 -2.95 6.89
N CYS A 23 -9.67 -3.80 7.91
CA CYS A 23 -8.40 -3.91 8.61
C CYS A 23 -7.58 -5.09 8.07
N ILE A 24 -6.25 -5.00 8.14
CA ILE A 24 -5.38 -6.11 7.74
C ILE A 24 -5.57 -7.31 8.67
N ASP A 25 -5.78 -8.50 8.11
CA ASP A 25 -6.05 -9.72 8.89
C ASP A 25 -4.77 -10.46 9.32
N VAL A 26 -3.61 -9.94 8.91
CA VAL A 26 -2.26 -10.43 9.24
C VAL A 26 -1.32 -9.28 9.59
N ASP A 27 -0.20 -9.58 10.25
CA ASP A 27 0.87 -8.61 10.46
C ASP A 27 1.51 -8.22 9.11
N PHE A 28 1.76 -6.92 8.92
CA PHE A 28 2.35 -6.39 7.70
C PHE A 28 3.43 -5.34 8.01
N TYR A 29 4.69 -5.63 7.65
CA TYR A 29 5.85 -4.77 7.92
C TYR A 29 5.96 -4.41 9.42
N ILE A 30 5.73 -3.15 9.80
CA ILE A 30 5.70 -2.67 11.20
C ILE A 30 4.28 -2.58 11.78
N ARG A 31 3.26 -2.93 10.98
CA ARG A 31 1.85 -2.87 11.34
C ARG A 31 1.38 -4.24 11.81
N LYS A 32 0.49 -4.23 12.79
CA LYS A 32 -0.09 -5.45 13.36
C LYS A 32 -1.44 -5.75 12.72
N LYS A 33 -1.84 -7.01 12.75
CA LYS A 33 -3.22 -7.42 12.48
C LYS A 33 -4.21 -6.47 13.19
N GLY A 34 -5.28 -6.09 12.49
CA GLY A 34 -6.27 -5.11 12.96
C GLY A 34 -5.89 -3.66 12.66
N THR A 35 -4.82 -3.41 11.89
CA THR A 35 -4.52 -2.06 11.40
C THR A 35 -5.41 -1.72 10.21
N ASP A 36 -6.07 -0.57 10.27
CA ASP A 36 -6.86 0.00 9.17
C ASP A 36 -6.05 0.08 7.85
N ARG A 37 -6.59 -0.48 6.77
CA ARG A 37 -5.94 -0.52 5.45
C ARG A 37 -5.69 0.89 4.90
N PHE A 38 -6.62 1.82 5.07
CA PHE A 38 -6.46 3.20 4.60
C PHE A 38 -5.38 3.96 5.38
N ALA A 39 -5.19 3.67 6.67
CA ALA A 39 -4.08 4.24 7.44
C ALA A 39 -2.71 3.82 6.87
N ILE A 40 -2.60 2.57 6.39
CA ILE A 40 -1.40 2.07 5.71
C ILE A 40 -1.25 2.73 4.34
N TRP A 41 -2.34 2.86 3.58
CA TRP A 41 -2.33 3.52 2.28
C TRP A 41 -1.91 5.00 2.37
N HIS A 42 -2.47 5.75 3.33
CA HIS A 42 -2.07 7.13 3.60
C HIS A 42 -0.61 7.24 4.05
N TRP A 43 -0.07 6.24 4.74
CA TRP A 43 1.34 6.20 5.07
C TRP A 43 2.20 6.02 3.81
N PHE A 44 1.80 5.16 2.87
CA PHE A 44 2.49 5.07 1.58
C PHE A 44 2.45 6.40 0.84
N ASP A 45 1.30 7.04 0.74
CA ASP A 45 1.14 8.32 0.06
C ASP A 45 2.09 9.40 0.61
N LYS A 46 2.20 9.51 1.94
CA LYS A 46 3.17 10.42 2.60
C LYS A 46 4.64 10.01 2.44
N SER A 47 4.90 8.73 2.17
CA SER A 47 6.26 8.20 2.03
C SER A 47 6.82 8.43 0.62
N PHE A 48 5.97 8.74 -0.36
CA PHE A 48 6.37 9.13 -1.70
C PHE A 48 6.44 10.67 -1.83
N PRO A 49 7.53 11.23 -2.40
CA PRO A 49 7.67 12.68 -2.59
C PRO A 49 6.52 13.34 -3.35
N ASN A 50 5.89 12.59 -4.27
CA ASN A 50 4.80 13.06 -5.11
C ASN A 50 3.52 12.22 -4.93
N GLY A 51 3.39 11.57 -3.77
CA GLY A 51 2.29 10.65 -3.49
C GLY A 51 2.43 9.32 -4.21
N ILE A 52 1.59 8.36 -3.79
CA ILE A 52 1.57 7.03 -4.39
C ILE A 52 0.97 7.04 -5.80
N HIS A 53 0.13 8.05 -6.08
CA HIS A 53 -0.51 8.21 -7.38
C HIS A 53 0.50 8.35 -8.52
N GLU A 54 1.55 9.16 -8.36
CA GLU A 54 2.58 9.30 -9.40
C GLU A 54 3.35 7.99 -9.65
N MET A 55 3.56 7.20 -8.59
CA MET A 55 4.18 5.88 -8.72
C MET A 55 3.29 4.92 -9.52
N LEU A 56 1.98 4.88 -9.24
CA LEU A 56 1.03 4.03 -9.95
C LEU A 56 0.88 4.47 -11.41
N TYR A 57 0.77 5.78 -11.66
CA TYR A 57 0.58 6.34 -13.00
C TYR A 57 1.75 6.08 -13.95
N ASN A 58 2.97 6.01 -13.42
CA ASN A 58 4.17 5.77 -14.21
C ASN A 58 4.50 4.27 -14.44
N ARG A 59 3.76 3.33 -13.83
CA ARG A 59 4.04 1.88 -13.97
C ARG A 59 2.82 0.98 -14.20
N ILE A 60 1.59 1.42 -13.93
CA ILE A 60 0.38 0.63 -14.15
C ILE A 60 -0.33 1.17 -15.41
N PRO A 61 -0.50 0.36 -16.47
CA PRO A 61 -1.34 0.74 -17.60
C PRO A 61 -2.76 1.05 -17.11
N LYS A 62 -3.44 2.05 -17.71
CA LYS A 62 -4.75 2.61 -17.32
C LYS A 62 -5.90 1.61 -17.05
N THR A 63 -5.71 0.31 -17.25
CA THR A 63 -6.74 -0.72 -17.20
C THR A 63 -6.88 -1.43 -15.84
N ASP A 64 -6.00 -1.18 -14.86
CA ASP A 64 -5.95 -1.91 -13.58
C ASP A 64 -6.20 -1.03 -12.33
N TYR A 65 -6.79 0.16 -12.50
CA TYR A 65 -7.32 0.89 -11.34
C TYR A 65 -8.71 0.31 -11.00
N PRO A 66 -8.97 -0.14 -9.76
CA PRO A 66 -10.28 -0.64 -9.37
C PRO A 66 -11.38 0.43 -9.49
#